data_AF-A0A318NGF1-F1
#
_entry.id   AF-A0A318NGF1-F1
#
_cell.length_a   1.000
_cell.length_b   1.000
_cell.length_c   1.000
_cell.angle_alpha   90.00
_cell.angle_beta   90.00
_cell.angle_gamma   90.00
#
_symmetry.space_group_name_H-M   'P 1'
#
loop_
_entity.id
_entity.type
_entity.pdbx_description
1 polymer ?
#
loop_
_entity_poly.entity_id
_entity_poly.type
_entity_poly.pdbx_seq_one_letter_code
_entity_poly.pdbx_strand_id
1 'polypeptide(L)'
;MTVELAQLADVRAARARLDEQELELIDRARHDGATWAQIAEALGLGSRQAAEQRRQRLVAARWSRRQHLDSGYSARIAALRTAVADVGRWIAADRRWDARFTRAALVRSTVDAALDAVPGSLYALALHLMADLAEAGERLPVPVRAAAAKVDAALSMTR
;
A
#
# COMPACT_ATOMS: atom_id res chain seq x y z
N MET A 1 27.37 -0.11 20.32
CA MET A 1 27.08 -0.47 18.91
C MET A 1 28.39 -0.28 18.15
N THR A 2 28.93 -1.32 17.50
CA THR A 2 30.22 -1.19 16.78
C THR A 2 30.03 -0.46 15.44
N VAL A 3 31.11 0.08 14.87
CA VAL A 3 31.07 0.87 13.62
C VAL A 3 30.55 0.02 12.46
N GLU A 4 30.91 -1.26 12.41
CA GLU A 4 30.50 -2.20 11.36
C GLU A 4 29.00 -2.48 11.39
N LEU A 5 28.40 -2.58 12.59
CA LEU A 5 26.96 -2.77 12.74
C LEU A 5 26.18 -1.54 12.27
N ALA A 6 26.70 -0.33 12.53
CA ALA A 6 26.10 0.91 12.01
C ALA A 6 26.17 0.96 10.47
N GLN A 7 27.32 0.62 9.88
CA GLN A 7 27.47 0.56 8.42
C GLN A 7 26.53 -0.47 7.77
N LEU A 8 26.32 -1.63 8.40
CA LEU A 8 25.33 -2.61 7.92
C LEU A 8 23.90 -2.07 7.97
N ALA A 9 23.56 -1.27 8.99
CA ALA A 9 22.27 -0.60 9.05
C ALA A 9 22.12 0.45 7.93
N ASP A 10 23.17 1.18 7.60
CA ASP A 10 23.18 2.15 6.49
C ASP A 10 23.00 1.46 5.13
N VAL A 11 23.67 0.33 4.90
CA VAL A 11 23.49 -0.48 3.68
C VAL A 11 22.03 -0.96 3.57
N ARG A 12 21.44 -1.41 4.69
CA ARG A 12 20.02 -1.80 4.72
C ARG A 12 19.11 -0.62 4.37
N ALA A 13 19.37 0.57 4.89
CA ALA A 13 18.60 1.77 4.59
C ALA A 13 18.76 2.20 3.12
N ALA A 14 19.97 2.10 2.55
CA ALA A 14 20.22 2.40 1.14
C ALA A 14 19.47 1.43 0.21
N ARG A 15 19.48 0.13 0.50
CA ARG A 15 18.69 -0.88 -0.25
C ARG A 15 17.19 -0.58 -0.20
N ALA A 16 16.68 -0.16 0.95
CA ALA A 16 15.27 0.20 1.06
C ALA A 16 14.88 1.38 0.16
N ARG A 17 15.73 2.42 0.07
CA ARG A 17 15.52 3.56 -0.82
C ARG A 17 15.55 3.14 -2.30
N LEU A 18 16.49 2.28 -2.68
CA LEU A 18 16.57 1.74 -4.04
C LEU A 18 15.34 0.90 -4.40
N ASP A 19 14.88 0.03 -3.49
CA ASP A 19 13.65 -0.75 -3.69
C ASP A 19 12.43 0.16 -3.90
N GLU A 20 12.32 1.26 -3.16
CA GLU A 20 11.23 2.23 -3.30
C GLU A 20 11.29 2.95 -4.65
N GLN A 21 12.46 3.42 -5.06
CA GLN A 21 12.68 4.04 -6.37
C GLN A 21 12.37 3.07 -7.52
N GLU A 22 12.80 1.82 -7.42
CA GLU A 22 12.51 0.80 -8.43
C GLU A 22 11.00 0.56 -8.56
N LEU A 23 10.29 0.43 -7.44
CA LEU A 23 8.83 0.25 -7.44
C LEU A 23 8.11 1.43 -8.09
N GLU A 24 8.50 2.67 -7.74
CA GLU A 24 7.89 3.89 -8.32
C GLU A 24 8.13 4.00 -9.82
N LEU A 25 9.33 3.65 -10.30
CA LEU A 25 9.64 3.64 -11.73
C LEU A 25 8.83 2.56 -12.47
N ILE A 26 8.68 1.36 -11.87
CA ILE A 26 7.84 0.30 -12.43
C ILE A 26 6.38 0.77 -12.54
N ASP A 27 5.82 1.33 -11.47
CA ASP A 27 4.42 1.76 -11.45
C ASP A 27 4.18 2.94 -12.42
N ARG A 28 5.12 3.89 -12.53
CA ARG A 28 5.06 4.97 -13.53
C ARG A 28 5.13 4.42 -14.95
N ALA A 29 6.08 3.54 -15.25
CA ALA A 29 6.18 2.91 -16.57
C ALA A 29 4.89 2.14 -16.93
N ARG A 30 4.28 1.44 -15.96
CA ARG A 30 2.99 0.76 -16.15
C ARG A 30 1.86 1.74 -16.43
N HIS A 31 1.84 2.88 -15.74
CA HIS A 31 0.86 3.94 -15.97
C HIS A 31 1.01 4.55 -17.37
N ASP A 32 2.25 4.74 -17.84
CA ASP A 32 2.59 5.25 -19.17
C ASP A 32 2.42 4.19 -20.28
N GLY A 33 1.91 2.99 -19.95
CA GLY A 33 1.56 1.95 -20.91
C GLY A 33 2.65 0.91 -21.21
N ALA A 34 3.80 0.96 -20.54
CA ALA A 34 4.87 -0.02 -20.74
C ALA A 34 4.40 -1.44 -20.34
N THR A 35 4.68 -2.42 -21.19
CA THR A 35 4.36 -3.83 -20.93
C THR A 35 5.33 -4.47 -19.93
N TRP A 36 4.91 -5.57 -19.29
CA TRP A 36 5.80 -6.34 -18.41
C TRP A 36 7.03 -6.90 -19.11
N ALA A 37 6.97 -7.12 -20.43
CA ALA A 37 8.13 -7.55 -21.21
C ALA A 37 9.18 -6.43 -21.34
N GLN A 38 8.74 -5.20 -21.65
CA GLN A 38 9.61 -4.01 -21.71
C GLN A 38 10.23 -3.70 -20.34
N ILE A 39 9.44 -3.85 -19.27
CA ILE A 39 9.94 -3.68 -17.90
C ILE A 39 10.96 -4.78 -17.56
N ALA A 40 10.71 -6.04 -17.95
CA ALA A 40 11.67 -7.11 -17.73
C ALA A 40 12.99 -6.84 -18.43
N GLU A 41 12.96 -6.40 -19.70
CA GLU A 41 14.15 -6.01 -20.45
C GLU A 41 14.92 -4.87 -19.77
N ALA A 42 14.22 -3.80 -19.37
CA ALA A 42 14.83 -2.67 -18.67
C ALA A 42 15.45 -3.05 -17.31
N LEU A 43 14.88 -4.03 -16.61
CA LEU A 43 15.40 -4.55 -15.33
C LEU A 43 16.45 -5.66 -15.50
N GLY A 44 16.77 -6.07 -16.73
CA GLY A 44 17.69 -7.20 -16.99
C GLY A 44 17.13 -8.56 -16.57
N LEU A 45 15.80 -8.71 -16.53
CA LEU A 45 15.09 -9.93 -16.14
C LEU A 45 14.73 -10.78 -17.36
N GLY A 46 14.90 -12.10 -17.25
CA GLY A 46 14.70 -13.03 -18.38
C GLY A 46 13.24 -13.28 -18.81
N SER A 47 12.24 -12.69 -18.12
CA SER A 47 10.84 -12.87 -18.51
C SER A 47 9.91 -11.81 -17.91
N ARG A 48 8.74 -11.62 -18.55
CA ARG A 48 7.64 -10.79 -18.01
C ARG A 48 7.23 -11.20 -16.59
N GLN A 49 7.22 -12.51 -16.33
CA GLN A 49 6.80 -13.06 -15.05
C GLN A 49 7.80 -12.72 -13.95
N ALA A 50 9.09 -12.69 -14.28
CA ALA A 50 10.12 -12.25 -13.34
C ALA A 50 9.93 -10.77 -12.95
N ALA A 51 9.53 -9.90 -13.88
CA ALA A 51 9.21 -8.50 -13.59
C ALA A 51 7.97 -8.35 -12.70
N GLU A 52 6.88 -9.07 -13.02
CA GLU A 52 5.67 -9.10 -12.19
C GLU A 52 5.99 -9.55 -10.76
N GLN A 53 6.77 -10.62 -10.60
CA GLN A 53 7.22 -11.12 -9.30
C GLN A 53 8.17 -10.15 -8.58
N ARG A 54 9.05 -9.45 -9.30
CA ARG A 54 9.94 -8.42 -8.71
C ARG A 54 9.10 -7.31 -8.09
N ARG A 55 8.12 -6.78 -8.83
CA ARG A 55 7.18 -5.78 -8.29
C ARG A 55 6.43 -6.29 -7.05
N GLN A 56 5.86 -7.49 -7.11
CA GLN A 56 5.15 -8.06 -5.95
C GLN A 56 6.05 -8.16 -4.71
N ARG A 57 7.32 -8.55 -4.89
CA ARG A 57 8.32 -8.58 -3.81
C ARG A 57 8.64 -7.20 -3.27
N LEU A 58 8.79 -6.19 -4.14
CA LEU A 58 9.03 -4.80 -3.71
C LEU A 58 7.86 -4.24 -2.90
N VAL A 59 6.62 -4.50 -3.34
CA VAL A 59 5.41 -4.13 -2.59
C VAL A 59 5.42 -4.81 -1.21
N ALA A 60 5.60 -6.13 -1.15
CA ALA A 60 5.65 -6.85 0.13
C ALA A 60 6.76 -6.33 1.07
N ALA A 61 7.93 -5.98 0.52
CA ALA A 61 9.04 -5.44 1.29
C ALA A 61 8.73 -4.04 1.86
N ARG A 62 8.15 -3.13 1.05
CA ARG A 62 7.70 -1.80 1.48
C ARG A 62 6.72 -1.90 2.65
N TRP A 63 5.76 -2.81 2.52
CA TRP A 63 4.76 -3.10 3.54
C TRP A 63 5.35 -3.61 4.85
N SER A 64 6.22 -4.62 4.78
CA SER A 64 6.91 -5.16 5.96
C SER A 64 7.75 -4.10 6.67
N ARG A 65 8.46 -3.24 5.91
CA ARG A 65 9.23 -2.12 6.47
C ARG A 65 8.33 -1.12 7.20
N ARG A 66 7.20 -0.74 6.60
CA ARG A 66 6.24 0.18 7.24
C ARG A 66 5.71 -0.41 8.53
N GLN A 67 5.32 -1.68 8.53
CA GLN A 67 4.84 -2.38 9.72
C GLN A 67 5.91 -2.45 10.83
N HIS A 68 7.18 -2.64 10.47
CA HIS A 68 8.28 -2.60 11.43
C HIS A 68 8.47 -1.20 12.04
N LEU A 69 8.35 -0.14 11.25
CA LEU A 69 8.36 1.24 11.77
C LEU A 69 7.16 1.49 12.68
N ASP A 70 5.96 1.03 12.30
CA ASP A 70 4.74 1.12 13.11
C ASP A 70 4.83 0.34 14.43
N SER A 71 5.71 -0.67 14.54
CA SER A 71 5.94 -1.40 15.79
C SER A 71 6.59 -0.51 16.87
N GLY A 72 7.25 0.59 16.47
CA GLY A 72 7.69 1.65 17.38
C GLY A 72 6.60 2.69 17.69
N TYR A 73 5.46 2.62 17.01
CA TYR A 73 4.27 3.44 17.26
C TYR A 73 3.21 2.64 18.05
N SER A 74 2.12 3.30 18.46
CA SER A 74 1.08 2.65 19.26
C SER A 74 0.42 1.48 18.50
N ALA A 75 0.02 0.43 19.23
CA ALA A 75 -0.70 -0.73 18.67
C ALA A 75 -1.93 -0.32 17.83
N ARG A 76 -2.50 0.85 18.12
CA ARG A 76 -3.61 1.45 17.36
C ARG A 76 -3.22 1.86 15.93
N ILE A 77 -2.05 2.47 15.73
CA ILE A 77 -1.57 2.86 14.39
C ILE A 77 -1.35 1.60 13.54
N ALA A 78 -0.74 0.57 14.13
CA ALA A 78 -0.56 -0.72 13.47
C ALA A 78 -1.91 -1.37 13.11
N ALA A 79 -2.91 -1.33 14.01
CA ALA A 79 -4.25 -1.83 13.76
C ALA A 79 -4.97 -1.06 12.63
N LEU A 80 -4.88 0.28 12.64
CA LEU A 80 -5.46 1.13 11.61
C LEU A 80 -4.85 0.83 10.23
N ARG A 81 -3.52 0.74 10.14
CA ARG A 81 -2.86 0.42 8.87
C ARG A 81 -3.21 -0.98 8.38
N THR A 82 -3.29 -1.96 9.29
CA THR A 82 -3.75 -3.32 8.96
C THR A 82 -5.19 -3.34 8.44
N ALA A 83 -6.07 -2.54 9.00
CA ALA A 83 -7.45 -2.44 8.52
C ALA A 83 -7.53 -1.79 7.13
N VAL A 84 -6.79 -0.70 6.88
CA VAL A 84 -6.68 -0.07 5.55
C VAL A 84 -6.10 -1.04 4.52
N ALA A 85 -5.12 -1.84 4.93
CA ALA A 85 -4.55 -2.88 4.11
C ALA A 85 -5.54 -3.97 3.68
N ASP A 86 -6.41 -4.39 4.58
CA ASP A 86 -7.47 -5.36 4.28
C ASP A 86 -8.38 -4.83 3.16
N VAL A 87 -8.73 -3.54 3.20
CA VAL A 87 -9.49 -2.87 2.14
C VAL A 87 -8.72 -2.93 0.82
N GLY A 88 -7.43 -2.56 0.82
CA GLY A 88 -6.58 -2.59 -0.38
C GLY A 88 -6.49 -3.96 -1.03
N ARG A 89 -6.42 -5.04 -0.24
CA ARG A 89 -6.39 -6.42 -0.78
C ARG A 89 -7.68 -6.78 -1.52
N TRP A 90 -8.84 -6.36 -1.02
CA TRP A 90 -10.11 -6.57 -1.70
C TRP A 90 -10.24 -5.76 -2.99
N ILE A 91 -9.78 -4.50 -2.97
CA ILE A 91 -9.72 -3.62 -4.13
C ILE A 91 -8.82 -4.19 -5.23
N ALA A 92 -7.67 -4.75 -4.84
CA ALA A 92 -6.74 -5.39 -5.77
C ALA A 92 -7.30 -6.70 -6.36
N ALA A 93 -8.08 -7.46 -5.58
CA ALA A 93 -8.68 -8.70 -6.03
C ALA A 93 -9.85 -8.47 -7.01
N ASP A 94 -10.52 -7.32 -6.91
CA ASP A 94 -11.65 -6.97 -7.77
C ASP A 94 -11.23 -6.21 -9.02
N ARG A 95 -11.21 -6.91 -10.16
CA ARG A 95 -10.87 -6.32 -11.48
C ARG A 95 -11.85 -5.26 -11.96
N ARG A 96 -13.07 -5.20 -11.43
CA ARG A 96 -14.10 -4.23 -11.84
C ARG A 96 -14.20 -3.03 -10.90
N TRP A 97 -13.31 -2.96 -9.90
CA TRP A 97 -13.42 -2.00 -8.80
C TRP A 97 -13.62 -0.57 -9.30
N ASP A 98 -12.75 -0.09 -10.19
CA ASP A 98 -12.74 1.30 -10.66
C ASP A 98 -14.03 1.72 -11.37
N ALA A 99 -14.84 0.75 -11.84
CA ALA A 99 -16.12 0.99 -12.50
C ALA A 99 -17.34 0.82 -11.58
N ARG A 100 -17.17 0.42 -10.30
CA ARG A 100 -18.31 0.13 -9.40
C ARG A 100 -19.05 1.37 -8.93
N PHE A 101 -18.34 2.47 -8.74
CA PHE A 101 -18.90 3.75 -8.30
C PHE A 101 -17.96 4.90 -8.66
N THR A 102 -18.49 6.12 -8.70
CA THR A 102 -17.80 7.33 -9.19
C THR A 102 -16.43 7.56 -8.58
N ARG A 103 -16.27 7.28 -7.27
CA ARG A 103 -15.02 7.52 -6.52
C ARG A 103 -14.15 6.27 -6.34
N ALA A 104 -14.42 5.17 -7.05
CA ALA A 104 -13.71 3.92 -6.80
C ALA A 104 -12.20 4.00 -7.08
N ALA A 105 -11.81 4.67 -8.16
CA ALA A 105 -10.40 4.95 -8.45
C ALA A 105 -9.75 5.84 -7.39
N LEU A 106 -10.49 6.84 -6.87
CA LEU A 106 -10.02 7.69 -5.77
C LEU A 106 -9.78 6.85 -4.52
N VAL A 107 -10.73 6.00 -4.14
CA VAL A 107 -10.59 5.10 -2.97
C VAL A 107 -9.33 4.23 -3.08
N ARG A 108 -9.02 3.68 -4.27
CA ARG A 108 -7.78 2.94 -4.50
C ARG A 108 -6.55 3.81 -4.22
N SER A 109 -6.50 5.01 -4.80
CA SER A 109 -5.38 5.94 -4.61
C SER A 109 -5.22 6.39 -3.15
N THR A 110 -6.33 6.59 -2.43
CA THR A 110 -6.34 6.95 -1.01
C THR A 110 -5.81 5.81 -0.15
N VAL A 111 -6.17 4.56 -0.46
CA VAL A 111 -5.62 3.38 0.22
C VAL A 111 -4.11 3.28 0.01
N ASP A 112 -3.65 3.40 -1.24
CA ASP A 112 -2.21 3.35 -1.56
C ASP A 112 -1.45 4.46 -0.81
N ALA A 113 -1.95 5.69 -0.84
CA ALA A 113 -1.38 6.82 -0.10
C ALA A 113 -1.39 6.60 1.41
N ALA A 114 -2.48 6.06 1.98
CA ALA A 114 -2.63 5.80 3.41
C ALA A 114 -1.62 4.77 3.91
N LEU A 115 -1.38 3.71 3.13
CA LEU A 115 -0.40 2.67 3.46
C LEU A 115 1.03 3.21 3.52
N ASP A 116 1.28 4.34 2.86
CA ASP A 116 2.58 5.00 2.84
C ASP A 116 2.73 6.20 3.76
N ALA A 117 1.61 6.69 4.26
CA ALA A 117 1.55 7.86 5.10
C ALA A 117 2.19 7.65 6.48
N VAL A 118 2.81 8.70 7.01
CA VAL A 118 3.16 8.82 8.44
C VAL A 118 1.89 8.75 9.31
N PRO A 119 1.97 8.40 10.61
CA PRO A 119 0.79 8.14 11.44
C PRO A 119 -0.28 9.23 11.45
N GLY A 120 0.12 10.51 11.50
CA GLY A 120 -0.83 11.64 11.45
C GLY A 120 -1.57 11.72 10.11
N SER A 121 -0.85 11.61 9.01
CA SER A 121 -1.42 11.60 7.65
C SER A 121 -2.24 10.33 7.38
N LEU A 122 -1.86 9.18 7.96
CA LEU A 122 -2.65 7.94 7.89
C LEU A 122 -4.05 8.15 8.49
N TYR A 123 -4.16 8.85 9.62
CA TYR A 123 -5.45 9.11 10.24
C TYR A 123 -6.35 9.98 9.35
N ALA A 124 -5.80 11.06 8.79
CA ALA A 124 -6.53 11.93 7.88
C ALA A 124 -6.99 11.19 6.61
N LEU A 125 -6.10 10.40 5.99
CA LEU A 125 -6.42 9.62 4.81
C LEU A 125 -7.44 8.50 5.10
N ALA A 126 -7.38 7.88 6.28
CA ALA A 126 -8.36 6.91 6.70
C ALA A 126 -9.77 7.52 6.91
N LEU A 127 -9.85 8.77 7.40
CA LEU A 127 -11.13 9.50 7.47
C LEU A 127 -11.68 9.80 6.07
N HIS A 128 -10.84 10.28 5.14
CA HIS A 128 -11.25 10.50 3.75
C HIS A 128 -11.71 9.21 3.07
N LEU A 129 -10.96 8.12 3.26
CA LEU A 129 -11.31 6.79 2.79
C LEU A 129 -12.69 6.37 3.27
N MET A 130 -12.97 6.52 4.57
CA MET A 130 -14.27 6.15 5.14
C MET A 130 -15.41 7.02 4.60
N ALA A 131 -15.19 8.31 4.37
CA ALA A 131 -16.18 9.19 3.74
C ALA A 131 -16.52 8.75 2.31
N ASP A 132 -15.50 8.46 1.48
CA ASP A 132 -15.69 8.00 0.11
C ASP A 132 -16.39 6.62 0.05
N LEU A 133 -16.05 5.71 1.00
CA LEU A 133 -16.71 4.41 1.11
C LEU A 133 -18.17 4.54 1.60
N ALA A 134 -18.46 5.46 2.52
CA ALA A 134 -19.81 5.71 3.00
C ALA A 134 -20.73 6.22 1.87
N GLU A 135 -20.21 7.04 0.95
CA GLU A 135 -20.94 7.49 -0.23
C GLU A 135 -21.34 6.32 -1.15
N ALA A 136 -20.49 5.28 -1.25
CA ALA A 136 -20.80 4.08 -2.03
C ALA A 136 -21.90 3.21 -1.37
N GLY A 137 -21.92 3.12 -0.04
CA GLY A 137 -22.97 2.46 0.74
C GLY A 137 -23.15 0.98 0.37
N GLU A 138 -24.40 0.58 0.08
CA GLU A 138 -24.76 -0.82 -0.25
C GLU A 138 -24.12 -1.34 -1.54
N ARG A 139 -23.65 -0.45 -2.43
CA ARG A 139 -22.93 -0.81 -3.66
C ARG A 139 -21.57 -1.45 -3.37
N LEU A 140 -21.05 -1.29 -2.16
CA LEU A 140 -19.81 -1.94 -1.75
C LEU A 140 -20.03 -3.43 -1.53
N PRO A 141 -19.11 -4.30 -1.96
CA PRO A 141 -19.13 -5.72 -1.62
C PRO A 141 -19.13 -5.96 -0.11
N VAL A 142 -19.81 -7.03 0.34
CA VAL A 142 -19.83 -7.46 1.75
C VAL A 142 -18.42 -7.51 2.36
N PRO A 143 -17.40 -8.09 1.70
CA PRO A 143 -16.06 -8.15 2.29
C PRO A 143 -15.40 -6.77 2.47
N VAL A 144 -15.69 -5.82 1.59
CA VAL A 144 -15.19 -4.44 1.67
C VAL A 144 -15.88 -3.70 2.81
N ARG A 145 -17.19 -3.89 3.01
CA ARG A 145 -17.92 -3.32 4.15
C ARG A 145 -17.39 -3.87 5.48
N ALA A 146 -17.10 -5.16 5.56
CA ALA A 146 -16.50 -5.77 6.74
C ALA A 146 -15.10 -5.20 7.03
N ALA A 147 -14.28 -4.97 6.00
CA ALA A 147 -12.98 -4.31 6.15
C ALA A 147 -13.12 -2.84 6.57
N ALA A 148 -14.08 -2.10 5.99
CA ALA A 148 -14.37 -0.71 6.35
C ALA A 148 -14.82 -0.57 7.82
N ALA A 149 -15.62 -1.52 8.33
CA ALA A 149 -16.00 -1.53 9.75
C ALA A 149 -14.79 -1.68 10.69
N LYS A 150 -13.74 -2.41 10.29
CA LYS A 150 -12.49 -2.49 11.08
C LYS A 150 -11.73 -1.17 11.07
N VAL A 151 -11.73 -0.45 9.94
CA VAL A 151 -11.12 0.89 9.84
C VAL A 151 -11.85 1.86 10.77
N ASP A 152 -13.18 1.86 10.73
CA ASP A 152 -14.02 2.69 11.60
C ASP A 152 -13.80 2.42 13.10
N ALA A 153 -13.71 1.15 13.48
CA ALA A 153 -13.38 0.75 14.85
C ALA A 153 -11.99 1.28 15.28
N ALA A 154 -10.98 1.17 14.42
CA ALA A 154 -9.63 1.66 14.70
C ALA A 154 -9.56 3.20 14.80
N LEU A 155 -10.42 3.93 14.08
CA LEU A 155 -10.57 5.38 14.18
C LEU A 155 -11.34 5.80 15.44
N SER A 156 -12.37 5.04 15.82
CA SER A 156 -13.27 5.38 16.95
C SER A 156 -12.64 5.17 18.33
N MET A 157 -11.60 4.35 18.45
CA MET A 157 -10.78 4.19 19.67
C MET A 157 -9.93 5.44 20.02
N THR A 158 -10.37 6.63 19.60
CA THR A 158 -9.77 7.95 19.83
C THR A 158 -10.63 8.85 20.72
N ARG A 159 -11.90 8.49 20.95
CA ARG A 159 -12.79 9.24 21.84
C ARG A 159 -12.73 8.72 23.26
#